data_AF-A0A1Q8ALM4-F1
#
_entry.id   AF-A0A1Q8ALM4-F1
#
_cell.length_a   1.000
_cell.length_b   1.000
_cell.length_c   1.000
_cell.angle_alpha   90.00
_cell.angle_beta   90.00
_cell.angle_gamma   90.00
#
_symmetry.space_group_name_H-M   'P 1'
#
loop_
_entity.id
_entity.type
_entity.pdbx_description
1 polymer ?
#
loop_
_entity_poly.entity_id
_entity_poly.type
_entity_poly.pdbx_seq_one_letter_code
_entity_poly.pdbx_strand_id
1 'polypeptide(L)'
;MTYAAMPALRKQPELAARWEPLITSLAYDPGLRAPAGKRGALFGMAMTERQGGSDVRANTTRADPVAGGGSGGEYFLTGHKWFCSAPMCDAFLVLAQAPGGLSCFLLPRVLDDGERNRFHIQRLKDKLGNRSNASAEILLDGAWAVMIGEEGRGVRTIIDMVNHTRLDCVIGSASLMRQAVAQATHHTAHRSAFGRLLSEQPLMVNVLADIAIESEATTLLMMRLAGAFDRASDPQEAAFKRLALAVSKYWTCKRAIAVVAEALECHGGNGYVEESIMPRLYREAPLNSIWEGSGNVNALDVLRAMAREPDSVAAFTEEVEQARGMDSRLDDAVDELKRQLTDGADAEARARSLVELMARALEASLLVRHGDPAVAEAFCASRLDSGGGRSFGTLQPSSKLARIVERHRPHP
;
A
#
# COMPACT_ATOMS: atom_id res chain seq x y z
N MET A 1 -7.46 3.05 -7.20
CA MET A 1 -7.07 3.91 -8.36
C MET A 1 -8.10 5.01 -8.64
N THR A 2 -9.38 4.67 -8.84
CA THR A 2 -10.42 5.65 -9.20
C THR A 2 -10.50 6.88 -8.29
N TYR A 3 -10.71 6.70 -6.98
CA TYR A 3 -10.80 7.84 -6.07
C TYR A 3 -9.47 8.60 -5.96
N ALA A 4 -8.34 7.87 -6.00
CA ALA A 4 -7.01 8.43 -5.93
C ALA A 4 -6.66 9.34 -7.13
N ALA A 5 -7.35 9.21 -8.28
CA ALA A 5 -7.14 10.10 -9.42
C ALA A 5 -7.64 11.53 -9.16
N MET A 6 -8.56 11.73 -8.20
CA MET A 6 -9.24 13.00 -7.96
C MET A 6 -8.28 14.18 -7.66
N PRO A 7 -7.28 14.06 -6.77
CA PRO A 7 -6.36 15.16 -6.48
C PRO A 7 -5.55 15.60 -7.72
N ALA A 8 -5.22 14.67 -8.62
CA ALA A 8 -4.57 15.02 -9.88
C ALA A 8 -5.56 15.73 -10.81
N LEU A 9 -6.77 15.20 -11.00
CA LEU A 9 -7.79 15.79 -11.87
C LEU A 9 -8.16 17.22 -11.46
N ARG A 10 -8.30 17.50 -10.17
CA ARG A 10 -8.62 18.84 -9.65
C ARG A 10 -7.56 19.91 -9.94
N LYS A 11 -6.36 19.52 -10.40
CA LYS A 11 -5.35 20.46 -10.92
C LYS A 11 -5.72 21.04 -12.29
N GLN A 12 -6.72 20.47 -12.97
CA GLN A 12 -7.30 21.00 -14.20
C GLN A 12 -8.83 21.14 -14.04
N PRO A 13 -9.34 22.32 -13.64
CA PRO A 13 -10.74 22.52 -13.25
C PRO A 13 -11.78 22.07 -14.29
N GLU A 14 -11.51 22.29 -15.58
CA GLU A 14 -12.41 21.89 -16.67
C GLU A 14 -12.55 20.36 -16.78
N LEU A 15 -11.45 19.63 -16.63
CA LEU A 15 -11.47 18.17 -16.58
C LEU A 15 -12.16 17.69 -15.30
N ALA A 16 -11.88 18.31 -14.17
CA ALA A 16 -12.55 17.97 -12.91
C ALA A 16 -14.07 18.16 -13.01
N ALA A 17 -14.55 19.29 -13.52
CA ALA A 17 -15.98 19.56 -13.70
C ALA A 17 -16.68 18.48 -14.55
N ARG A 18 -15.98 17.93 -15.54
CA ARG A 18 -16.48 16.85 -16.41
C ARG A 18 -16.46 15.47 -15.74
N TRP A 19 -15.37 15.12 -15.07
CA TRP A 19 -15.10 13.75 -14.63
C TRP A 19 -15.46 13.48 -13.17
N GLU A 20 -15.37 14.49 -12.30
CA GLU A 20 -15.63 14.35 -10.87
C GLU A 20 -17.04 13.81 -10.56
N PRO A 21 -18.13 14.29 -11.20
CA PRO A 21 -19.47 13.72 -10.97
C PRO A 21 -19.59 12.24 -11.34
N LEU A 22 -18.84 11.79 -12.35
CA LEU A 22 -18.84 10.39 -12.79
C LEU A 22 -18.00 9.51 -11.85
N ILE A 23 -16.87 10.03 -11.35
CA ILE A 23 -15.97 9.31 -10.44
C ILE A 23 -16.61 9.15 -9.05
N THR A 24 -17.36 10.15 -8.58
CA THR A 24 -18.02 10.11 -7.27
C THR A 24 -19.38 9.43 -7.28
N SER A 25 -19.88 9.06 -8.46
CA SER A 25 -21.11 8.28 -8.60
C SER A 25 -20.97 6.90 -7.98
N LEU A 26 -22.03 6.45 -7.29
CA LEU A 26 -22.13 5.09 -6.74
C LEU A 26 -22.59 4.06 -7.78
N ALA A 27 -22.89 4.49 -9.01
CA ALA A 27 -23.36 3.60 -10.06
C ALA A 27 -22.19 2.96 -10.81
N TYR A 28 -22.11 1.62 -10.77
CA TYR A 28 -21.26 0.87 -11.69
C TYR A 28 -21.91 0.83 -13.09
N ASP A 29 -21.19 1.31 -14.09
CA ASP A 29 -21.64 1.36 -15.48
C ASP A 29 -20.58 0.70 -16.38
N PRO A 30 -20.67 -0.63 -16.60
CA PRO A 30 -19.73 -1.35 -17.44
C PRO A 30 -19.95 -1.04 -18.92
N GLY A 31 -18.90 -1.23 -19.71
CA GLY A 31 -18.95 -1.05 -21.16
C GLY A 31 -18.21 0.20 -21.62
N LEU A 32 -17.82 0.16 -22.89
CA LEU A 32 -16.92 1.13 -23.49
C LEU A 32 -17.72 2.16 -24.30
N ARG A 33 -17.96 3.34 -23.72
CA ARG A 33 -18.73 4.42 -24.33
C ARG A 33 -18.22 5.80 -23.90
N ALA A 34 -18.59 6.84 -24.65
CA ALA A 34 -18.18 8.20 -24.35
C ALA A 34 -18.61 8.62 -22.93
N PRO A 35 -17.80 9.41 -22.21
CA PRO A 35 -18.05 9.75 -20.80
C PRO A 35 -19.40 10.42 -20.56
N ALA A 36 -19.84 11.29 -21.47
CA ALA A 36 -21.11 12.02 -21.37
C ALA A 36 -22.34 11.10 -21.31
N GLY A 37 -22.24 9.88 -21.83
CA GLY A 37 -23.33 8.91 -21.76
C GLY A 37 -23.37 8.12 -20.45
N LYS A 38 -22.29 8.10 -19.65
CA LYS A 38 -22.10 7.19 -18.51
C LYS A 38 -22.78 7.70 -17.23
N ARG A 39 -23.21 6.75 -16.39
CA ARG A 39 -23.71 7.02 -15.02
C ARG A 39 -22.60 7.05 -13.98
N GLY A 40 -21.45 6.48 -14.28
CA GLY A 40 -20.26 6.44 -13.44
C GLY A 40 -19.03 6.07 -14.26
N ALA A 41 -17.85 6.46 -13.78
CA ALA A 41 -16.59 6.22 -14.48
C ALA A 41 -15.52 5.62 -13.55
N LEU A 42 -14.72 4.70 -14.11
CA LEU A 42 -13.56 4.13 -13.43
C LEU A 42 -12.27 4.67 -14.04
N PHE A 43 -11.26 4.91 -13.19
CA PHE A 43 -9.97 5.45 -13.60
C PHE A 43 -8.85 4.46 -13.31
N GLY A 44 -8.01 4.25 -14.32
CA GLY A 44 -6.78 3.50 -14.23
C GLY A 44 -5.54 4.40 -14.20
N MET A 45 -4.38 3.76 -14.06
CA MET A 45 -3.08 4.41 -14.14
C MET A 45 -2.20 3.61 -15.09
N ALA A 46 -1.43 4.32 -15.92
CA ALA A 46 -0.48 3.70 -16.83
C ALA A 46 0.83 4.48 -16.83
N MET A 47 1.71 4.12 -15.89
CA MET A 47 2.98 4.83 -15.65
C MET A 47 4.18 4.01 -16.12
N THR A 48 4.26 2.76 -15.66
CA THR A 48 5.40 1.86 -15.84
C THR A 48 5.62 1.48 -17.29
N GLU A 49 6.88 1.54 -17.72
CA GLU A 49 7.35 1.04 -19.02
C GLU A 49 8.32 -0.14 -18.83
N ARG A 50 8.71 -0.78 -19.94
CA ARG A 50 9.55 -2.00 -19.92
C ARG A 50 10.90 -1.78 -19.23
N GLN A 51 11.50 -0.62 -19.42
CA GLN A 51 12.79 -0.23 -18.87
C GLN A 51 12.73 0.13 -17.38
N GLY A 52 11.54 0.43 -16.83
CA GLY A 52 11.43 0.80 -15.42
C GLY A 52 10.05 1.26 -14.98
N GLY A 53 9.70 0.90 -13.74
CA GLY A 53 8.53 1.44 -13.02
C GLY A 53 8.88 2.38 -11.88
N SER A 54 10.06 2.21 -11.27
CA SER A 54 10.54 3.09 -10.19
C SER A 54 11.15 4.38 -10.73
N ASP A 55 11.91 4.29 -11.83
CA ASP A 55 12.43 5.46 -12.54
C ASP A 55 11.52 5.85 -13.71
N VAL A 56 10.40 6.50 -13.38
CA VAL A 56 9.44 6.98 -14.39
C VAL A 56 9.99 8.11 -15.26
N ARG A 57 11.12 8.74 -14.89
CA ARG A 57 11.76 9.78 -15.70
C ARG A 57 12.45 9.20 -16.93
N ALA A 58 12.82 7.92 -16.88
CA ALA A 58 13.32 7.17 -18.03
C ALA A 58 12.22 6.72 -19.00
N ASN A 59 10.95 7.14 -18.81
CA ASN A 59 9.87 6.84 -19.75
C ASN A 59 10.17 7.37 -21.15
N THR A 60 9.73 6.62 -22.15
CA THR A 60 9.96 6.84 -23.58
C THR A 60 8.67 7.12 -24.36
N THR A 61 7.49 6.91 -23.75
CA THR A 61 6.23 7.38 -24.33
C THR A 61 6.31 8.89 -24.55
N ARG A 62 6.12 9.34 -25.79
CA ARG A 62 6.19 10.75 -26.20
C ARG A 62 4.78 11.34 -26.26
N ALA A 63 4.67 12.62 -25.94
CA ALA A 63 3.46 13.42 -26.12
C ALA A 63 3.75 14.57 -27.10
N ASP A 64 3.11 14.53 -28.26
CA ASP A 64 3.22 15.56 -29.29
C ASP A 64 2.05 16.55 -29.16
N PRO A 65 2.28 17.87 -29.00
CA PRO A 65 1.20 18.84 -28.81
C PRO A 65 0.36 19.02 -30.08
N VAL A 66 -0.96 19.13 -29.95
CA VAL A 66 -1.88 19.34 -31.08
C VAL A 66 -1.89 20.80 -31.53
N ALA A 67 -1.96 21.74 -30.58
CA ALA A 67 -2.07 23.19 -30.85
C ALA A 67 -1.27 24.01 -29.83
N GLY A 68 0.05 23.85 -29.81
CA GLY A 68 0.96 24.64 -28.95
C GLY A 68 1.19 24.06 -27.54
N GLY A 69 0.36 23.14 -27.06
CA GLY A 69 0.59 22.40 -25.82
C GLY A 69 0.29 23.20 -24.55
N GLY A 70 1.08 22.99 -23.49
CA GLY A 70 0.88 23.54 -22.15
C GLY A 70 -0.13 22.79 -21.27
N SER A 71 -0.30 23.30 -20.04
CA SER A 71 -1.26 22.76 -19.05
C SER A 71 -2.69 22.83 -19.59
N GLY A 72 -3.43 21.72 -19.48
CA GLY A 72 -4.76 21.60 -20.06
C GLY A 72 -4.79 21.48 -21.60
N GLY A 73 -3.64 21.54 -22.27
CA GLY A 73 -3.54 21.38 -23.72
C GLY A 73 -3.72 19.93 -24.16
N GLU A 74 -4.08 19.78 -25.43
CA GLU A 74 -4.28 18.48 -26.10
C GLU A 74 -2.99 17.95 -26.73
N TYR A 75 -2.79 16.63 -26.63
CA TYR A 75 -1.60 15.93 -27.10
C TYR A 75 -1.96 14.59 -27.73
N PHE A 76 -1.12 14.13 -28.65
CA PHE A 76 -1.09 12.75 -29.11
C PHE A 76 0.05 11.98 -28.45
N LEU A 77 -0.29 10.89 -27.76
CA LEU A 77 0.65 10.03 -27.06
C LEU A 77 1.03 8.83 -27.92
N THR A 78 2.33 8.62 -28.09
CA THR A 78 2.89 7.48 -28.82
C THR A 78 3.92 6.74 -27.97
N GLY A 79 3.73 5.44 -27.75
CA GLY A 79 4.61 4.63 -26.91
C GLY A 79 3.92 3.39 -26.35
N HIS A 80 4.36 2.93 -25.18
CA HIS A 80 3.82 1.73 -24.52
C HIS A 80 3.73 1.91 -23.03
N LYS A 81 2.83 1.16 -22.39
CA LYS A 81 2.84 0.95 -20.94
C LYS A 81 2.86 -0.54 -20.65
N TRP A 82 3.81 -0.91 -19.80
CA TRP A 82 4.13 -2.31 -19.53
C TRP A 82 3.17 -2.94 -18.52
N PHE A 83 2.66 -2.15 -17.59
CA PHE A 83 1.59 -2.57 -16.67
C PHE A 83 0.48 -1.53 -16.68
N CYS A 84 -0.69 -1.93 -17.17
CA CYS A 84 -1.92 -1.17 -17.14
C CYS A 84 -3.02 -2.05 -16.52
N SER A 85 -3.23 -1.92 -15.21
CA SER A 85 -4.29 -2.64 -14.50
C SER A 85 -5.65 -2.05 -14.81
N ALA A 86 -6.67 -2.90 -14.76
CA ALA A 86 -8.04 -2.55 -15.14
C ALA A 86 -8.11 -1.85 -16.51
N PRO A 87 -7.67 -2.50 -17.62
CA PRO A 87 -7.61 -1.88 -18.94
C PRO A 87 -8.98 -1.50 -19.52
N MET A 88 -10.07 -1.91 -18.85
CA MET A 88 -11.44 -1.52 -19.14
C MET A 88 -11.88 -0.19 -18.50
N CYS A 89 -11.04 0.44 -17.66
CA CYS A 89 -11.32 1.76 -17.09
C CYS A 89 -11.61 2.80 -18.18
N ASP A 90 -12.46 3.78 -17.88
CA ASP A 90 -12.94 4.78 -18.83
C ASP A 90 -11.86 5.78 -19.23
N ALA A 91 -10.95 6.07 -18.31
CA ALA A 91 -9.80 6.91 -18.54
C ALA A 91 -8.59 6.45 -17.72
N PHE A 92 -7.41 6.90 -18.15
CA PHE A 92 -6.15 6.60 -17.50
C PHE A 92 -5.37 7.89 -17.23
N LEU A 93 -4.75 7.96 -16.06
CA LEU A 93 -3.66 8.89 -15.84
C LEU A 93 -2.36 8.27 -16.35
N VAL A 94 -1.73 8.94 -17.33
CA VAL A 94 -0.58 8.45 -18.09
C VAL A 94 0.58 9.42 -17.96
N LEU A 95 1.79 8.91 -17.75
CA LEU A 95 3.01 9.72 -17.79
C LEU A 95 3.67 9.61 -19.17
N ALA A 96 4.00 10.73 -19.79
CA ALA A 96 4.69 10.79 -21.08
C ALA A 96 5.64 11.99 -21.17
N GLN A 97 6.62 11.93 -22.05
CA GLN A 97 7.60 13.00 -22.30
C GLN A 97 6.98 14.02 -23.26
N ALA A 98 6.69 15.22 -22.75
CA ALA A 98 6.39 16.40 -23.54
C ALA A 98 7.69 17.19 -23.83
N PRO A 99 7.68 18.23 -24.69
CA PRO A 99 8.87 19.06 -24.95
C PRO A 99 9.57 19.58 -23.67
N GLY A 100 8.80 19.97 -22.65
CA GLY A 100 9.31 20.42 -21.35
C GLY A 100 9.63 19.31 -20.34
N GLY A 101 9.51 18.04 -20.74
CA GLY A 101 9.83 16.85 -19.94
C GLY A 101 8.62 16.03 -19.47
N LEU A 102 8.87 15.14 -18.51
CA LEU A 102 7.87 14.16 -18.06
C LEU A 102 6.63 14.84 -17.46
N SER A 103 5.50 14.62 -18.10
CA SER A 103 4.22 15.27 -17.81
C SER A 103 3.12 14.23 -17.54
N CYS A 104 2.02 14.67 -16.92
CA CYS A 104 0.86 13.83 -16.64
C CYS A 104 -0.27 14.15 -17.61
N PHE A 105 -0.97 13.12 -18.09
CA PHE A 105 -2.05 13.24 -19.05
C PHE A 105 -3.27 12.43 -18.62
N LEU A 106 -4.45 12.99 -18.88
CA LEU A 106 -5.71 12.25 -18.90
C LEU A 106 -5.94 11.67 -20.29
N LEU A 107 -5.97 10.34 -20.38
CA LEU A 107 -6.24 9.62 -21.62
C LEU A 107 -7.58 8.87 -21.50
N PRO A 108 -8.67 9.36 -22.12
CA PRO A 108 -9.93 8.62 -22.18
C PRO A 108 -9.84 7.45 -23.16
N ARG A 109 -10.55 6.37 -22.90
CA ARG A 109 -10.63 5.22 -23.83
C ARG A 109 -11.55 5.44 -25.02
N VAL A 110 -12.56 6.31 -24.86
CA VAL A 110 -13.53 6.68 -25.88
C VAL A 110 -13.59 8.20 -25.95
N LEU A 111 -13.51 8.73 -27.16
CA LEU A 111 -13.54 10.15 -27.46
C LEU A 111 -14.99 10.68 -27.43
N ASP A 112 -15.14 11.99 -27.58
CA ASP A 112 -16.44 12.67 -27.42
C ASP A 112 -17.40 12.38 -28.58
N ASP A 113 -16.86 12.09 -29.76
CA ASP A 113 -17.60 11.61 -30.93
C ASP A 113 -18.02 10.13 -30.82
N GLY A 114 -17.61 9.43 -29.76
CA GLY A 114 -17.89 8.01 -29.54
C GLY A 114 -16.88 7.06 -30.17
N GLU A 115 -15.88 7.57 -30.92
CA GLU A 115 -14.81 6.74 -31.45
C GLU A 115 -13.89 6.22 -30.34
N ARG A 116 -13.33 5.03 -30.55
CA ARG A 116 -12.33 4.47 -29.64
C ARG A 116 -11.02 5.22 -29.81
N ASN A 117 -10.45 5.68 -28.70
CA ASN A 117 -9.12 6.26 -28.71
C ASN A 117 -8.07 5.19 -29.08
N ARG A 118 -6.89 5.60 -29.55
CA ARG A 118 -5.82 4.73 -30.08
C ARG A 118 -5.02 4.03 -28.98
N PHE A 119 -5.74 3.27 -28.16
CA PHE A 119 -5.24 2.46 -27.05
C PHE A 119 -5.39 0.99 -27.41
N HIS A 120 -4.26 0.32 -27.59
CA HIS A 120 -4.20 -1.04 -28.11
C HIS A 120 -3.70 -2.00 -27.04
N ILE A 121 -4.60 -2.83 -26.50
CA ILE A 121 -4.25 -3.92 -25.58
C ILE A 121 -3.52 -5.00 -26.38
N GLN A 122 -2.27 -5.30 -26.00
CA GLN A 122 -1.46 -6.32 -26.67
C GLN A 122 -1.70 -7.69 -26.07
N ARG A 123 -1.63 -7.79 -24.74
CA ARG A 123 -1.88 -9.01 -23.99
C ARG A 123 -2.24 -8.70 -22.55
N LEU A 124 -2.85 -9.68 -21.89
CA LEU A 124 -2.98 -9.68 -20.43
C LEU A 124 -1.77 -10.39 -19.79
N LYS A 125 -1.42 -9.98 -18.57
CA LYS A 125 -0.38 -10.61 -17.77
C LYS A 125 -0.92 -11.91 -17.17
N ASP A 126 -0.15 -12.98 -17.26
CA ASP A 126 -0.34 -14.16 -16.42
C ASP A 126 0.35 -13.89 -15.07
N LYS A 127 -0.45 -13.61 -14.04
CA LYS A 127 0.04 -13.16 -12.72
C LYS A 127 -0.03 -14.28 -11.70
N LEU A 128 0.91 -14.26 -10.75
CA LEU A 128 0.92 -15.12 -9.56
C LEU A 128 -0.39 -15.01 -8.76
N GLY A 129 -0.70 -13.80 -8.30
CA GLY A 129 -1.95 -13.44 -7.61
C GLY A 129 -2.70 -12.34 -8.34
N ASN A 130 -3.70 -11.74 -7.69
CA ASN A 130 -4.50 -10.63 -8.21
C ASN A 130 -5.14 -10.94 -9.57
N ARG A 131 -5.42 -12.23 -9.83
CA ARG A 131 -5.81 -12.74 -11.16
C ARG A 131 -7.19 -12.26 -11.60
N SER A 132 -8.06 -11.90 -10.66
CA SER A 132 -9.37 -11.30 -10.94
C SER A 132 -9.27 -9.90 -11.55
N ASN A 133 -8.19 -9.17 -11.28
CA ASN A 133 -7.92 -7.86 -11.86
C ASN A 133 -7.05 -8.03 -13.11
N ALA A 134 -7.60 -7.76 -14.29
CA ALA A 134 -6.83 -7.81 -15.53
C ALA A 134 -5.71 -6.74 -15.51
N SER A 135 -4.48 -7.16 -15.81
CA SER A 135 -3.37 -6.23 -16.05
C SER A 135 -2.89 -6.43 -17.47
N ALA A 136 -2.82 -5.36 -18.25
CA ALA A 136 -2.48 -5.39 -19.66
C ALA A 136 -1.08 -4.81 -19.94
N GLU A 137 -0.52 -5.23 -21.07
CA GLU A 137 0.42 -4.43 -21.85
C GLU A 137 -0.36 -3.65 -22.89
N ILE A 138 -0.05 -2.35 -23.02
CA ILE A 138 -0.76 -1.47 -23.94
C ILE A 138 0.23 -0.72 -24.83
N LEU A 139 -0.18 -0.47 -26.07
CA LEU A 139 0.45 0.47 -26.98
C LEU A 139 -0.46 1.69 -27.16
N LEU A 140 0.15 2.85 -27.24
CA LEU A 140 -0.48 4.11 -27.61
C LEU A 140 0.10 4.51 -28.96
N ASP A 141 -0.76 4.71 -29.96
CA ASP A 141 -0.34 5.04 -31.33
C ASP A 141 -1.02 6.34 -31.78
N GLY A 142 -0.50 7.48 -31.35
CA GLY A 142 -1.17 8.77 -31.51
C GLY A 142 -2.48 8.85 -30.72
N ALA A 143 -2.51 8.32 -29.49
CA ALA A 143 -3.69 8.37 -28.63
C ALA A 143 -3.91 9.79 -28.11
N TRP A 144 -5.12 10.34 -28.29
CA TRP A 144 -5.44 11.68 -27.81
C TRP A 144 -5.51 11.72 -26.27
N ALA A 145 -4.94 12.75 -25.67
CA ALA A 145 -4.97 12.97 -24.22
C ALA A 145 -4.86 14.47 -23.88
N VAL A 146 -5.25 14.83 -22.66
CA VAL A 146 -5.17 16.21 -22.16
C VAL A 146 -4.16 16.28 -21.02
N MET A 147 -3.26 17.27 -21.05
CA MET A 147 -2.29 17.46 -19.98
C MET A 147 -2.97 17.87 -18.66
N ILE A 148 -2.50 17.30 -17.55
CA ILE A 148 -2.91 17.68 -16.20
C ILE A 148 -1.73 18.32 -15.47
N GLY A 149 -1.95 19.55 -14.99
CA GLY A 149 -0.95 20.33 -14.28
C GLY A 149 0.17 20.81 -15.20
N GLU A 150 1.24 21.30 -14.57
CA GLU A 150 2.38 21.90 -15.28
C GLU A 150 3.19 20.89 -16.09
N GLU A 151 3.60 21.30 -17.29
CA GLU A 151 4.51 20.53 -18.13
C GLU A 151 5.84 20.27 -17.42
N GLY A 152 6.40 19.06 -17.59
CA GLY A 152 7.63 18.63 -16.92
C GLY A 152 7.47 18.30 -15.43
N ARG A 153 6.27 18.53 -14.86
CA ARG A 153 5.97 18.30 -13.44
C ARG A 153 5.08 17.09 -13.20
N GLY A 154 5.04 16.13 -14.14
CA GLY A 154 4.17 14.97 -14.10
C GLY A 154 4.20 14.20 -12.78
N VAL A 155 5.38 13.90 -12.23
CA VAL A 155 5.52 13.23 -10.91
C VAL A 155 4.89 14.04 -9.78
N ARG A 156 5.07 15.37 -9.78
CA ARG A 156 4.48 16.26 -8.78
C ARG A 156 2.96 16.36 -8.96
N THR A 157 2.46 16.28 -10.20
CA THR A 157 1.01 16.26 -10.48
C THR A 157 0.33 15.07 -9.78
N ILE A 158 0.95 13.89 -9.80
CA ILE A 158 0.33 12.64 -9.33
C ILE A 158 0.72 12.23 -7.89
N ILE A 159 1.53 13.01 -7.17
CA ILE A 159 2.07 12.55 -5.88
C ILE A 159 0.98 12.24 -4.85
N ASP A 160 -0.10 13.04 -4.82
CA ASP A 160 -1.21 12.80 -3.90
C ASP A 160 -2.00 11.56 -4.28
N MET A 161 -2.16 11.28 -5.57
CA MET A 161 -2.75 10.03 -6.06
C MET A 161 -1.95 8.82 -5.60
N VAL A 162 -0.62 8.88 -5.77
CA VAL A 162 0.33 7.87 -5.30
C VAL A 162 0.19 7.65 -3.78
N ASN A 163 0.06 8.72 -3.02
CA ASN A 163 -0.07 8.61 -1.57
C ASN A 163 -1.34 7.84 -1.16
N HIS A 164 -2.47 8.11 -1.79
CA HIS A 164 -3.73 7.39 -1.53
C HIS A 164 -3.63 5.91 -1.93
N THR A 165 -3.01 5.58 -3.06
CA THR A 165 -2.84 4.18 -3.45
C THR A 165 -1.84 3.42 -2.57
N ARG A 166 -0.86 4.11 -1.98
CA ARG A 166 0.03 3.53 -0.96
C ARG A 166 -0.70 3.27 0.35
N LEU A 167 -1.64 4.13 0.75
CA LEU A 167 -2.54 3.86 1.88
C LEU A 167 -3.36 2.60 1.61
N ASP A 168 -3.95 2.46 0.42
CA ASP A 168 -4.70 1.25 0.04
C ASP A 168 -3.83 -0.02 0.11
N CYS A 169 -2.52 0.06 -0.17
CA CYS A 169 -1.60 -1.08 -0.02
C CYS A 169 -1.47 -1.51 1.45
N VAL A 170 -1.42 -0.55 2.38
CA VAL A 170 -1.39 -0.80 3.82
C VAL A 170 -2.71 -1.43 4.26
N ILE A 171 -3.84 -0.83 3.87
CA ILE A 171 -5.19 -1.35 4.15
C ILE A 171 -5.37 -2.77 3.63
N GLY A 172 -5.02 -3.01 2.37
CA GLY A 172 -5.16 -4.33 1.74
C GLY A 172 -4.29 -5.38 2.43
N SER A 173 -3.06 -5.03 2.79
CA SER A 173 -2.13 -5.95 3.46
C SER A 173 -2.54 -6.27 4.90
N ALA A 174 -2.99 -5.27 5.66
CA ALA A 174 -3.58 -5.48 6.99
C ALA A 174 -4.81 -6.40 6.91
N SER A 175 -5.67 -6.19 5.90
CA SER A 175 -6.86 -7.02 5.67
C SER A 175 -6.49 -8.47 5.31
N LEU A 176 -5.44 -8.68 4.50
CA LEU A 176 -4.94 -10.01 4.16
C LEU A 176 -4.42 -10.75 5.40
N MET A 177 -3.63 -10.08 6.25
CA MET A 177 -3.17 -10.64 7.51
C MET A 177 -4.36 -11.04 8.40
N ARG A 178 -5.32 -10.12 8.59
CA ARG A 178 -6.48 -10.38 9.44
C ARG A 178 -7.30 -11.57 8.95
N GLN A 179 -7.53 -11.66 7.64
CA GLN A 179 -8.26 -12.79 7.06
C GLN A 179 -7.49 -14.10 7.26
N ALA A 180 -6.18 -14.11 7.04
CA ALA A 180 -5.36 -15.30 7.21
C ALA A 180 -5.32 -15.78 8.67
N VAL A 181 -5.14 -14.86 9.62
CA VAL A 181 -5.19 -15.17 11.06
C VAL A 181 -6.57 -15.71 11.45
N ALA A 182 -7.66 -15.10 10.98
CA ALA A 182 -9.01 -15.58 11.26
C ALA A 182 -9.26 -17.02 10.76
N GLN A 183 -8.73 -17.37 9.58
CA GLN A 183 -8.81 -18.74 9.04
C GLN A 183 -8.00 -19.72 9.90
N ALA A 184 -6.76 -19.35 10.27
CA ALA A 184 -5.88 -20.20 11.07
C ALA A 184 -6.43 -20.44 12.49
N THR A 185 -6.88 -19.39 13.17
CA THR A 185 -7.45 -19.50 14.53
C THR A 185 -8.77 -20.27 14.54
N HIS A 186 -9.60 -20.13 13.51
CA HIS A 186 -10.81 -20.93 13.36
C HIS A 186 -10.47 -22.41 13.09
N HIS A 187 -9.59 -22.69 12.12
CA HIS A 187 -9.23 -24.07 11.77
C HIS A 187 -8.67 -24.84 12.97
N THR A 188 -7.72 -24.24 13.69
CA THR A 188 -7.07 -24.85 14.85
C THR A 188 -7.99 -25.03 16.05
N ALA A 189 -9.08 -24.27 16.15
CA ALA A 189 -10.11 -24.44 17.17
C ALA A 189 -11.02 -25.66 16.96
N HIS A 190 -11.00 -26.25 15.76
CA HIS A 190 -11.83 -27.41 15.41
C HIS A 190 -11.01 -28.64 15.00
N ARG A 191 -9.76 -28.45 14.56
CA ARG A 191 -8.87 -29.54 14.17
C ARG A 191 -8.22 -30.16 15.40
N SER A 192 -8.38 -31.47 15.58
CA SER A 192 -7.65 -32.23 16.60
C SER A 192 -6.41 -32.93 16.04
N ALA A 193 -5.36 -33.00 16.85
CA ALA A 193 -4.19 -33.84 16.63
C ALA A 193 -3.61 -34.28 17.99
N PHE A 194 -3.08 -35.51 18.06
CA PHE A 194 -2.50 -36.06 19.30
C PHE A 194 -3.44 -35.96 20.52
N GLY A 195 -4.75 -36.19 20.30
CA GLY A 195 -5.75 -36.30 21.35
C GLY A 195 -6.33 -34.99 21.90
N ARG A 196 -5.98 -33.83 21.32
CA ARG A 196 -6.49 -32.50 21.73
C ARG A 196 -6.71 -31.59 20.52
N LEU A 197 -7.43 -30.48 20.69
CA LEU A 197 -7.54 -29.46 19.65
C LEU A 197 -6.18 -28.81 19.42
N LEU A 198 -5.89 -28.40 18.18
CA LEU A 198 -4.64 -27.71 17.88
C LEU A 198 -4.54 -26.39 18.66
N SER A 199 -5.65 -25.69 18.88
CA SER A 199 -5.72 -24.50 19.74
C SER A 199 -5.42 -24.75 21.22
N GLU A 200 -5.29 -26.01 21.66
CA GLU A 200 -4.91 -26.40 23.02
C GLU A 200 -3.43 -26.84 23.10
N GLN A 201 -2.77 -27.01 21.96
CA GLN A 201 -1.36 -27.40 21.90
C GLN A 201 -0.47 -26.18 22.18
N PRO A 202 0.38 -26.18 23.22
CA PRO A 202 1.11 -24.98 23.64
C PRO A 202 1.95 -24.32 22.54
N LEU A 203 2.58 -25.11 21.68
CA LEU A 203 3.38 -24.59 20.57
C LEU A 203 2.51 -23.92 19.49
N MET A 204 1.36 -24.52 19.16
CA MET A 204 0.43 -23.92 18.20
C MET A 204 -0.19 -22.64 18.77
N VAL A 205 -0.54 -22.60 20.05
CA VAL A 205 -0.99 -21.37 20.72
C VAL A 205 0.06 -20.27 20.61
N ASN A 206 1.35 -20.61 20.74
CA ASN A 206 2.44 -19.65 20.56
C ASN A 206 2.46 -19.09 19.13
N VAL A 207 2.47 -19.95 18.11
CA VAL A 207 2.45 -19.55 16.69
C VAL A 207 1.23 -18.67 16.38
N LEU A 208 0.03 -19.10 16.78
CA LEU A 208 -1.21 -18.37 16.54
C LEU A 208 -1.22 -17.00 17.24
N ALA A 209 -0.74 -16.92 18.48
CA ALA A 209 -0.62 -15.65 19.19
C ALA A 209 0.36 -14.71 18.48
N ASP A 210 1.45 -15.25 17.95
CA ASP A 210 2.49 -14.49 17.28
C ASP A 210 2.02 -13.83 15.98
N ILE A 211 1.33 -14.59 15.11
CA ILE A 211 0.71 -14.03 13.90
C ILE A 211 -0.46 -13.10 14.22
N ALA A 212 -1.18 -13.33 15.32
CA ALA A 212 -2.26 -12.48 15.78
C ALA A 212 -1.74 -11.10 16.26
N ILE A 213 -0.61 -11.08 16.98
CA ILE A 213 0.06 -9.84 17.42
C ILE A 213 0.40 -8.96 16.21
N GLU A 214 0.98 -9.51 15.14
CA GLU A 214 1.27 -8.76 13.91
C GLU A 214 -0.01 -8.21 13.28
N SER A 215 -1.07 -9.02 13.19
CA SER A 215 -2.34 -8.58 12.63
C SER A 215 -2.97 -7.45 13.43
N GLU A 216 -2.92 -7.47 14.77
CA GLU A 216 -3.47 -6.41 15.63
C GLU A 216 -2.64 -5.13 15.52
N ALA A 217 -1.30 -5.25 15.61
CA ALA A 217 -0.35 -4.13 15.48
C ALA A 217 -0.53 -3.38 14.15
N THR A 218 -0.51 -4.13 13.05
CA THR A 218 -0.68 -3.57 11.70
C THR A 218 -2.08 -3.00 11.48
N THR A 219 -3.12 -3.53 12.13
CA THR A 219 -4.48 -2.96 12.07
C THR A 219 -4.54 -1.59 12.74
N LEU A 220 -3.92 -1.44 13.92
CA LEU A 220 -3.85 -0.14 14.61
C LEU A 220 -3.06 0.88 13.79
N LEU A 221 -1.90 0.48 13.25
CA LEU A 221 -1.09 1.32 12.36
C LEU A 221 -1.88 1.80 11.14
N MET A 222 -2.58 0.86 10.48
CA MET A 222 -3.43 1.14 9.33
C MET A 222 -4.52 2.16 9.65
N MET A 223 -5.22 1.99 10.79
CA MET A 223 -6.27 2.92 11.22
C MET A 223 -5.71 4.30 11.59
N ARG A 224 -4.57 4.37 12.29
CA ARG A 224 -3.90 5.64 12.63
C ARG A 224 -3.48 6.41 11.38
N LEU A 225 -2.93 5.70 10.40
CA LEU A 225 -2.51 6.28 9.12
C LEU A 225 -3.71 6.76 8.30
N ALA A 226 -4.79 5.98 8.21
CA ALA A 226 -6.02 6.42 7.55
C ALA A 226 -6.59 7.69 8.20
N GLY A 227 -6.62 7.75 9.54
CA GLY A 227 -7.04 8.95 10.26
C GLY A 227 -6.16 10.18 9.98
N ALA A 228 -4.86 9.99 9.72
CA ALA A 228 -3.96 11.08 9.32
C ALA A 228 -4.27 11.62 7.91
N PHE A 229 -4.82 10.78 7.02
CA PHE A 229 -5.33 11.25 5.73
C PHE A 229 -6.60 12.09 5.91
N ASP A 230 -7.53 11.64 6.74
CA ASP A 230 -8.79 12.37 7.01
C ASP A 230 -8.52 13.74 7.65
N ARG A 231 -7.52 13.82 8.53
CA ARG A 231 -7.15 15.05 9.25
C ARG A 231 -5.99 15.81 8.63
N ALA A 232 -5.62 15.52 7.38
CA ALA A 232 -4.46 16.13 6.72
C ALA A 232 -4.56 17.66 6.48
N SER A 233 -5.70 18.29 6.80
CA SER A 233 -5.79 19.76 6.88
C SER A 233 -5.07 20.33 8.10
N ASP A 234 -4.88 19.54 9.16
CA ASP A 234 -4.00 19.87 10.28
C ASP A 234 -2.53 19.69 9.83
N PRO A 235 -1.68 20.74 9.93
CA PRO A 235 -0.27 20.66 9.58
C PRO A 235 0.50 19.53 10.28
N GLN A 236 0.17 19.23 11.55
CA GLN A 236 0.83 18.18 12.31
C GLN A 236 0.49 16.79 11.75
N GLU A 237 -0.78 16.55 11.43
CA GLU A 237 -1.22 15.29 10.81
C GLU A 237 -0.67 15.14 9.38
N ALA A 238 -0.59 16.24 8.62
CA ALA A 238 0.03 16.25 7.31
C ALA A 238 1.53 15.87 7.38
N ALA A 239 2.26 16.44 8.35
CA ALA A 239 3.66 16.15 8.59
C ALA A 239 3.88 14.71 9.05
N PHE A 240 3.07 14.21 9.99
CA PHE A 240 3.10 12.81 10.42
C PHE A 240 2.85 11.86 9.23
N LYS A 241 1.76 12.09 8.47
CA LYS A 241 1.38 11.28 7.30
C LYS A 241 2.51 11.18 6.28
N ARG A 242 3.22 12.27 6.02
CA ARG A 242 4.28 12.36 5.02
C ARG A 242 5.36 11.29 5.21
N LEU A 243 5.76 11.05 6.46
CA LEU A 243 6.78 10.07 6.81
C LEU A 243 6.16 8.69 7.10
N ALA A 244 5.09 8.67 7.90
CA ALA A 244 4.43 7.46 8.36
C ALA A 244 3.90 6.60 7.21
N LEU A 245 3.46 7.20 6.09
CA LEU A 245 2.96 6.46 4.94
C LEU A 245 4.02 5.54 4.32
N ALA A 246 5.21 6.05 4.07
CA ALA A 246 6.29 5.27 3.45
C ALA A 246 6.82 4.19 4.41
N VAL A 247 6.92 4.51 5.71
CA VAL A 247 7.27 3.56 6.77
C VAL A 247 6.25 2.42 6.83
N SER A 248 4.95 2.76 6.91
CA SER A 248 3.86 1.78 7.04
C SER A 248 3.77 0.90 5.80
N LYS A 249 3.81 1.49 4.60
CA LYS A 249 3.78 0.69 3.35
C LYS A 249 4.95 -0.28 3.28
N TYR A 250 6.17 0.17 3.61
CA TYR A 250 7.35 -0.69 3.62
C TYR A 250 7.13 -1.90 4.55
N TRP A 251 6.76 -1.63 5.79
CA TRP A 251 6.69 -2.63 6.85
C TRP A 251 5.52 -3.59 6.65
N THR A 252 4.30 -3.06 6.66
CA THR A 252 3.06 -3.82 6.62
C THR A 252 2.99 -4.72 5.38
N CYS A 253 3.29 -4.20 4.19
CA CYS A 253 3.18 -4.99 2.96
C CYS A 253 4.23 -6.11 2.89
N LYS A 254 5.39 -5.95 3.53
CA LYS A 254 6.42 -6.99 3.62
C LYS A 254 6.07 -8.05 4.65
N ARG A 255 5.60 -7.63 5.83
CA ARG A 255 5.18 -8.54 6.90
C ARG A 255 4.02 -9.43 6.49
N ALA A 256 3.10 -8.91 5.67
CA ALA A 256 1.91 -9.66 5.24
C ALA A 256 2.26 -11.01 4.60
N ILE A 257 3.35 -11.08 3.83
CA ILE A 257 3.79 -12.31 3.16
C ILE A 257 4.11 -13.39 4.19
N ALA A 258 4.89 -13.05 5.22
CA ALA A 258 5.31 -14.00 6.25
C ALA A 258 4.13 -14.44 7.12
N VAL A 259 3.29 -13.49 7.56
CA VAL A 259 2.09 -13.78 8.37
C VAL A 259 1.14 -14.73 7.63
N VAL A 260 0.86 -14.44 6.35
CA VAL A 260 -0.04 -15.28 5.54
C VAL A 260 0.56 -16.66 5.27
N ALA A 261 1.88 -16.76 5.09
CA ALA A 261 2.56 -18.05 4.92
C ALA A 261 2.45 -18.93 6.17
N GLU A 262 2.71 -18.38 7.35
CA GLU A 262 2.61 -19.11 8.62
C GLU A 262 1.15 -19.52 8.92
N ALA A 263 0.22 -18.60 8.67
CA ALA A 263 -1.21 -18.90 8.78
C ALA A 263 -1.62 -20.02 7.82
N LEU A 264 -1.08 -20.07 6.59
CA LEU A 264 -1.31 -21.15 5.64
C LEU A 264 -0.81 -22.49 6.19
N GLU A 265 0.38 -22.51 6.78
CA GLU A 265 0.98 -23.71 7.37
C GLU A 265 0.15 -24.28 8.53
N CYS A 266 -0.56 -23.42 9.28
CA CYS A 266 -1.49 -23.85 10.33
C CYS A 266 -2.63 -24.76 9.83
N HIS A 267 -2.95 -24.74 8.53
CA HIS A 267 -3.94 -25.64 7.91
C HIS A 267 -3.34 -26.96 7.39
N GLY A 268 -2.01 -27.13 7.46
CA GLY A 268 -1.29 -28.27 6.87
C GLY A 268 -1.54 -28.39 5.37
N GLY A 269 -1.65 -29.62 4.86
CA GLY A 269 -1.85 -29.89 3.43
C GLY A 269 -3.07 -29.19 2.83
N ASN A 270 -4.15 -29.02 3.60
CA ASN A 270 -5.37 -28.33 3.12
C ASN A 270 -5.12 -26.83 2.88
N GLY A 271 -4.15 -26.22 3.54
CA GLY A 271 -3.75 -24.84 3.29
C GLY A 271 -3.03 -24.65 1.95
N TYR A 272 -2.48 -25.72 1.37
CA TYR A 272 -1.70 -25.66 0.13
C TYR A 272 -2.51 -25.99 -1.13
N VAL A 273 -3.79 -26.32 -0.99
CA VAL A 273 -4.69 -26.64 -2.11
C VAL A 273 -5.64 -25.47 -2.40
N GLU A 274 -5.87 -25.19 -3.68
CA GLU A 274 -6.58 -24.00 -4.19
C GLU A 274 -8.11 -24.02 -3.91
N GLU A 275 -8.65 -25.16 -3.48
CA GLU A 275 -10.00 -25.26 -2.94
C GLU A 275 -10.16 -24.51 -1.62
N SER A 276 -9.06 -24.30 -0.88
CA SER A 276 -9.04 -23.41 0.28
C SER A 276 -8.77 -21.96 -0.13
N ILE A 277 -9.10 -21.01 0.74
CA ILE A 277 -8.80 -19.60 0.51
C ILE A 277 -7.30 -19.27 0.66
N MET A 278 -6.52 -20.13 1.32
CA MET A 278 -5.18 -19.79 1.78
C MET A 278 -4.16 -19.56 0.63
N PRO A 279 -4.08 -20.40 -0.42
CA PRO A 279 -3.16 -20.15 -1.53
C PRO A 279 -3.46 -18.83 -2.24
N ARG A 280 -4.75 -18.46 -2.35
CA ARG A 280 -5.14 -17.16 -2.92
C ARG A 280 -4.63 -16.00 -2.07
N LEU A 281 -4.78 -16.05 -0.74
CA LEU A 281 -4.24 -15.00 0.15
C LEU A 281 -2.71 -14.92 0.03
N TYR A 282 -2.03 -16.07 0.02
CA TYR A 282 -0.57 -16.14 -0.10
C TYR A 282 -0.08 -15.57 -1.43
N ARG A 283 -0.72 -15.92 -2.55
CA ARG A 283 -0.38 -15.39 -3.88
C ARG A 283 -0.70 -13.90 -4.02
N GLU A 284 -1.67 -13.36 -3.25
CA GLU A 284 -2.05 -11.95 -3.26
C GLU A 284 -1.04 -11.07 -2.49
N ALA A 285 -0.57 -11.53 -1.32
CA ALA A 285 0.21 -10.72 -0.37
C ALA A 285 1.44 -10.00 -0.97
N PRO A 286 2.27 -10.62 -1.84
CA PRO A 286 3.45 -9.96 -2.39
C PRO A 286 3.13 -8.74 -3.25
N LEU A 287 1.94 -8.67 -3.86
CA LEU A 287 1.61 -7.61 -4.81
C LEU A 287 1.67 -6.22 -4.15
N ASN A 288 1.11 -6.06 -2.96
CA ASN A 288 1.08 -4.76 -2.28
C ASN A 288 2.49 -4.25 -1.90
N SER A 289 3.46 -5.15 -1.76
CA SER A 289 4.86 -4.80 -1.53
C SER A 289 5.60 -4.39 -2.82
N ILE A 290 5.13 -4.85 -3.98
CA ILE A 290 5.74 -4.60 -5.29
C ILE A 290 5.10 -3.38 -5.98
N TRP A 291 3.77 -3.31 -5.95
CA TRP A 291 3.00 -2.28 -6.61
C TRP A 291 3.19 -0.93 -5.92
N GLU A 292 3.27 0.13 -6.73
CA GLU A 292 3.38 1.52 -6.27
C GLU A 292 4.61 1.81 -5.40
N GLY A 293 5.77 1.39 -5.88
CA GLY A 293 7.06 1.55 -5.21
C GLY A 293 7.37 0.38 -4.28
N SER A 294 8.45 -0.33 -4.60
CA SER A 294 8.91 -1.48 -3.83
C SER A 294 9.56 -1.08 -2.50
N GLY A 295 9.97 -2.06 -1.69
CA GLY A 295 10.58 -1.79 -0.38
C GLY A 295 11.76 -0.82 -0.41
N ASN A 296 12.67 -0.92 -1.40
CA ASN A 296 13.79 0.03 -1.51
C ASN A 296 13.31 1.45 -1.83
N VAL A 297 12.30 1.57 -2.71
CA VAL A 297 11.75 2.88 -3.07
C VAL A 297 11.14 3.55 -1.84
N ASN A 298 10.39 2.82 -1.02
CA ASN A 298 9.80 3.38 0.21
C ASN A 298 10.88 3.73 1.24
N ALA A 299 11.89 2.87 1.45
CA ALA A 299 12.97 3.15 2.39
C ALA A 299 13.77 4.41 1.99
N LEU A 300 14.08 4.57 0.70
CA LEU A 300 14.76 5.76 0.20
C LEU A 300 13.85 7.00 0.20
N ASP A 301 12.53 6.83 0.05
CA ASP A 301 11.56 7.92 0.16
C ASP A 301 11.44 8.45 1.60
N VAL A 302 11.58 7.57 2.60
CA VAL A 302 11.72 7.97 4.02
C VAL A 302 12.93 8.87 4.20
N LEU A 303 14.12 8.45 3.74
CA LEU A 303 15.33 9.28 3.83
C LEU A 303 15.17 10.63 3.10
N ARG A 304 14.55 10.61 1.92
CA ARG A 304 14.27 11.83 1.16
C ARG A 304 13.32 12.77 1.90
N ALA A 305 12.29 12.22 2.56
CA ALA A 305 11.36 13.00 3.38
C ALA A 305 12.08 13.64 4.56
N MET A 306 12.89 12.86 5.29
CA MET A 306 13.70 13.35 6.41
C MET A 306 14.60 14.53 6.00
N ALA A 307 15.23 14.44 4.82
CA ALA A 307 16.13 15.48 4.34
C ALA A 307 15.44 16.76 3.85
N ARG A 308 14.21 16.67 3.32
CA ARG A 308 13.51 17.80 2.69
C ARG A 308 12.42 18.42 3.56
N GLU A 309 11.86 17.64 4.47
CA GLU A 309 10.67 17.96 5.25
C GLU A 309 10.93 17.56 6.72
N PRO A 310 11.88 18.23 7.43
CA PRO A 310 12.31 17.84 8.77
C PRO A 310 11.17 17.84 9.80
N ASP A 311 10.14 18.67 9.61
CA ASP A 311 8.93 18.70 10.44
C ASP A 311 8.20 17.34 10.44
N SER A 312 8.32 16.56 9.36
CA SER A 312 7.75 15.20 9.30
C SER A 312 8.44 14.23 10.27
N VAL A 313 9.74 14.44 10.54
CA VAL A 313 10.50 13.65 11.52
C VAL A 313 10.10 14.04 12.94
N ALA A 314 9.93 15.35 13.19
CA ALA A 314 9.44 15.84 14.47
C ALA A 314 8.04 15.30 14.77
N ALA A 315 7.10 15.41 13.84
CA ALA A 315 5.73 14.92 13.99
C ALA A 315 5.66 13.40 14.18
N PHE A 316 6.48 12.63 13.44
CA PHE A 316 6.59 11.18 13.65
C PHE A 316 7.15 10.84 15.04
N THR A 317 8.21 11.53 15.47
CA THR A 317 8.82 11.29 16.77
C THR A 317 7.83 11.63 17.89
N GLU A 318 7.15 12.77 17.79
CA GLU A 318 6.11 13.19 18.75
C GLU A 318 4.98 12.16 18.86
N GLU A 319 4.51 11.59 17.74
CA GLU A 319 3.50 10.54 17.76
C GLU A 319 3.96 9.30 18.55
N VAL A 320 5.19 8.85 18.32
CA VAL A 320 5.74 7.67 19.02
C VAL A 320 5.95 7.97 20.51
N GLU A 321 6.43 9.17 20.84
CA GLU A 321 6.69 9.68 22.19
C GLU A 321 5.45 9.78 23.09
N GLN A 322 4.25 9.81 22.52
CA GLN A 322 3.03 9.79 23.33
C GLN A 322 2.92 8.56 24.24
N ALA A 323 3.69 7.50 23.98
CA ALA A 323 3.77 6.29 24.80
C ALA A 323 4.96 6.27 25.78
N ARG A 324 5.72 7.37 25.91
CA ARG A 324 6.91 7.47 26.76
C ARG A 324 6.59 7.10 28.21
N GLY A 325 7.41 6.24 28.81
CA GLY A 325 7.26 5.80 30.20
C GLY A 325 6.18 4.74 30.42
N MET A 326 5.50 4.28 29.37
CA MET A 326 4.49 3.21 29.46
C MET A 326 5.10 1.81 29.30
N ASP A 327 6.25 1.68 28.61
CA ASP A 327 7.03 0.44 28.50
C ASP A 327 8.52 0.77 28.30
N SER A 328 9.40 0.24 29.15
CA SER A 328 10.83 0.58 29.09
C SER A 328 11.52 0.12 27.81
N ARG A 329 11.06 -0.98 27.19
CA ARG A 329 11.63 -1.48 25.93
C ARG A 329 11.27 -0.59 24.75
N LEU A 330 10.06 -0.01 24.79
CA LEU A 330 9.65 1.02 23.85
C LEU A 330 10.48 2.27 24.03
N ASP A 331 10.68 2.70 25.29
CA ASP A 331 11.50 3.87 25.59
C ASP A 331 12.92 3.73 25.03
N ASP A 332 13.56 2.57 25.25
CA ASP A 332 14.89 2.25 24.71
C ASP A 332 14.90 2.26 23.17
N ALA A 333 13.87 1.67 22.53
CA ALA A 333 13.75 1.65 21.08
C ALA A 333 13.55 3.05 20.47
N VAL A 334 12.82 3.93 21.15
CA VAL A 334 12.63 5.32 20.73
C VAL A 334 13.91 6.14 20.88
N ASP A 335 14.67 5.92 21.96
CA ASP A 335 15.94 6.60 22.17
C ASP A 335 16.98 6.16 21.13
N GLU A 336 17.03 4.86 20.83
CA GLU A 336 17.83 4.33 19.73
C GLU A 336 17.38 4.89 18.36
N LEU A 337 16.07 5.00 18.13
CA LEU A 337 15.54 5.61 16.91
C LEU A 337 16.00 7.05 16.76
N LYS A 338 15.88 7.89 17.80
CA LYS A 338 16.37 9.28 17.78
C LYS A 338 17.86 9.36 17.48
N ARG A 339 18.66 8.45 18.06
CA ARG A 339 20.09 8.37 17.79
C ARG A 339 20.36 8.03 16.32
N GLN A 340 19.66 7.06 15.74
CA GLN A 340 19.82 6.73 14.32
C GLN A 340 19.31 7.81 13.37
N LEU A 341 18.24 8.53 13.71
CA LEU A 341 17.71 9.62 12.90
C LEU A 341 18.70 10.79 12.73
N THR A 342 19.63 10.95 13.67
CA THR A 342 20.69 11.98 13.63
C THR A 342 22.01 11.46 13.06
N ASP A 343 22.14 10.14 12.87
CA ASP A 343 23.34 9.50 12.34
C ASP A 343 23.30 9.42 10.80
N GLY A 344 23.95 10.39 10.15
CA GLY A 344 24.03 10.47 8.69
C GLY A 344 24.97 9.44 8.04
N ALA A 345 25.75 8.67 8.80
CA ALA A 345 26.70 7.72 8.23
C ALA A 345 25.96 6.55 7.55
N ASP A 346 26.34 6.24 6.31
CA ASP A 346 25.80 5.10 5.54
C ASP A 346 24.26 5.04 5.51
N ALA A 347 23.60 6.20 5.53
CA ALA A 347 22.14 6.29 5.70
C ALA A 347 21.37 5.47 4.65
N GLU A 348 21.78 5.53 3.38
CA GLU A 348 21.15 4.73 2.31
C GLU A 348 21.34 3.22 2.52
N ALA A 349 22.53 2.77 2.93
CA ALA A 349 22.83 1.35 3.14
C ALA A 349 22.04 0.78 4.33
N ARG A 350 21.79 1.60 5.36
CA ARG A 350 21.04 1.23 6.57
C ARG A 350 19.55 1.59 6.51
N ALA A 351 19.07 2.18 5.41
CA ALA A 351 17.71 2.72 5.29
C ALA A 351 16.64 1.73 5.74
N ARG A 352 16.74 0.47 5.31
CA ARG A 352 15.76 -0.57 5.67
C ARG A 352 15.71 -0.86 7.17
N SER A 353 16.86 -0.92 7.83
CA SER A 353 16.95 -1.16 9.27
C SER A 353 16.37 0.01 10.06
N LEU A 354 16.62 1.24 9.62
CA LEU A 354 16.03 2.44 10.20
C LEU A 354 14.49 2.43 10.04
N VAL A 355 13.98 2.19 8.82
CA VAL A 355 12.54 2.15 8.55
C VAL A 355 11.84 1.03 9.33
N GLU A 356 12.50 -0.12 9.52
CA GLU A 356 12.00 -1.20 10.35
C GLU A 356 11.93 -0.81 11.85
N LEU A 357 12.94 -0.10 12.37
CA LEU A 357 12.88 0.42 13.74
C LEU A 357 11.76 1.46 13.89
N MET A 358 11.61 2.37 12.93
CA MET A 358 10.51 3.34 12.91
C MET A 358 9.15 2.65 12.96
N ALA A 359 8.94 1.64 12.12
CA ALA A 359 7.67 0.92 12.05
C ALA A 359 7.34 0.20 13.36
N ARG A 360 8.31 -0.53 13.92
CA ARG A 360 8.13 -1.26 15.19
C ARG A 360 7.88 -0.33 16.37
N ALA A 361 8.58 0.80 16.44
CA ALA A 361 8.36 1.80 17.49
C ALA A 361 6.96 2.42 17.39
N LEU A 362 6.49 2.72 16.18
CA LEU A 362 5.14 3.24 15.95
C LEU A 362 4.05 2.21 16.27
N GLU A 363 4.20 0.96 15.83
CA GLU A 363 3.26 -0.13 16.17
C GLU A 363 3.20 -0.37 17.68
N ALA A 364 4.36 -0.42 18.36
CA ALA A 364 4.42 -0.56 19.82
C ALA A 364 3.76 0.62 20.54
N SER A 365 4.05 1.86 20.14
CA SER A 365 3.43 3.06 20.72
C SER A 365 1.89 3.03 20.58
N LEU A 366 1.38 2.60 19.42
CA LEU A 366 -0.06 2.47 19.19
C LEU A 366 -0.67 1.34 20.03
N LEU A 367 -0.01 0.19 20.12
CA LEU A 367 -0.46 -0.94 20.94
C LEU A 367 -0.50 -0.60 22.42
N VAL A 368 0.54 0.04 22.95
CA VAL A 368 0.63 0.38 24.37
C VAL A 368 -0.42 1.43 24.75
N ARG A 369 -0.72 2.40 23.87
CA ARG A 369 -1.75 3.43 24.11
C ARG A 369 -3.19 2.93 23.91
N HIS A 370 -3.43 2.07 22.92
CA HIS A 370 -4.78 1.80 22.42
C HIS A 370 -5.12 0.31 22.24
N GLY A 371 -4.14 -0.59 22.33
CA GLY A 371 -4.32 -2.04 22.14
C GLY A 371 -4.68 -2.80 23.41
N ASP A 372 -4.80 -4.13 23.30
CA ASP A 372 -4.94 -4.99 24.49
C ASP A 372 -3.60 -5.12 25.23
N PRO A 373 -3.56 -4.97 26.57
CA PRO A 373 -2.31 -5.02 27.33
C PRO A 373 -1.50 -6.31 27.13
N ALA A 374 -2.14 -7.46 26.92
CA ALA A 374 -1.43 -8.72 26.67
C ALA A 374 -0.75 -8.73 25.30
N VAL A 375 -1.39 -8.13 24.29
CA VAL A 375 -0.83 -7.99 22.93
C VAL A 375 0.32 -6.99 22.95
N ALA A 376 0.14 -5.84 23.61
CA ALA A 376 1.17 -4.81 23.73
C ALA A 376 2.43 -5.33 24.44
N GLU A 377 2.28 -5.99 25.58
CA GLU A 377 3.40 -6.61 26.31
C GLU A 377 4.13 -7.64 25.45
N ALA A 378 3.38 -8.54 24.80
CA ALA A 378 3.98 -9.58 23.96
C ALA A 378 4.67 -9.00 22.72
N PHE A 379 4.10 -7.95 22.10
CA PHE A 379 4.73 -7.22 21.00
C PHE A 379 6.04 -6.58 21.46
N CYS A 380 6.04 -5.77 22.52
CA CYS A 380 7.24 -5.11 23.03
C CYS A 380 8.33 -6.14 23.40
N ALA A 381 7.95 -7.23 24.08
CA ALA A 381 8.87 -8.29 24.46
C ALA A 381 9.52 -9.02 23.28
N SER A 382 8.82 -9.13 22.14
CA SER A 382 9.28 -9.94 21.00
C SER A 382 9.84 -9.13 19.84
N ARG A 383 9.38 -7.89 19.64
CA ARG A 383 9.75 -7.04 18.50
C ARG A 383 10.77 -5.98 18.87
N LEU A 384 10.88 -5.58 20.14
CA LEU A 384 11.80 -4.53 20.57
C LEU A 384 13.01 -5.07 21.35
N ASP A 385 12.84 -6.17 22.08
CA ASP A 385 13.96 -6.83 22.75
C ASP A 385 14.80 -7.67 21.77
N SER A 386 16.10 -7.76 22.04
CA SER A 386 17.09 -8.50 21.25
C SER A 386 16.92 -10.02 21.29
N GLY A 387 16.11 -10.53 22.22
CA GLY A 387 15.86 -11.96 22.44
C GLY A 387 14.76 -12.58 21.56
N GLY A 388 14.08 -11.80 20.73
CA GLY A 388 13.03 -12.30 19.82
C GLY A 388 13.58 -13.25 18.74
N GLY A 389 12.90 -14.37 18.51
CA GLY A 389 13.23 -15.28 17.41
C GLY A 389 12.87 -14.70 16.04
N ARG A 390 13.48 -15.22 14.98
CA ARG A 390 13.23 -14.79 13.59
C ARG A 390 12.00 -15.46 12.95
N SER A 391 11.57 -16.58 13.51
CA SER A 391 10.39 -17.34 13.09
C SER A 391 9.21 -17.02 13.99
N PHE A 392 7.99 -17.26 13.50
CA PHE A 392 6.81 -17.23 14.34
C PHE A 392 6.82 -18.38 15.36
N GLY A 393 6.11 -18.20 16.47
CA GLY A 393 6.04 -19.19 17.54
C GLY A 393 7.23 -19.15 18.50
N THR A 394 7.98 -18.05 18.52
CA THR A 394 9.17 -17.86 19.37
C THR A 394 8.91 -16.91 20.54
N LEU A 395 7.64 -16.65 20.87
CA LEU A 395 7.26 -15.84 22.02
C LEU A 395 7.66 -16.56 23.32
N GLN A 396 7.99 -15.78 24.35
CA GLN A 396 8.21 -16.33 25.68
C GLN A 396 6.93 -17.04 26.18
N PRO A 397 7.03 -18.23 26.80
CA PRO A 397 5.88 -18.94 27.32
C PRO A 397 5.07 -18.06 28.30
N SER A 398 3.78 -17.92 28.05
CA SER A 398 2.89 -17.12 28.89
C SER A 398 1.45 -17.64 28.83
N SER A 399 0.75 -17.61 29.97
CA SER A 399 -0.67 -17.93 30.03
C SER A 399 -1.55 -16.95 29.25
N LYS A 400 -1.03 -15.76 28.94
CA LYS A 400 -1.73 -14.71 28.19
C LYS A 400 -1.88 -15.04 26.70
N LEU A 401 -1.03 -15.92 26.13
CA LEU A 401 -1.03 -16.24 24.71
C LEU A 401 -2.37 -16.84 24.25
N ALA A 402 -2.97 -17.72 25.06
CA ALA A 402 -4.28 -18.30 24.76
C ALA A 402 -5.38 -17.23 24.65
N ARG A 403 -5.35 -16.19 25.50
CA ARG A 403 -6.28 -15.06 25.43
C ARG A 403 -6.08 -14.24 24.15
N ILE A 404 -4.84 -14.05 23.70
CA ILE A 404 -4.55 -13.36 22.43
C ILE A 404 -5.18 -14.12 21.26
N VAL A 405 -5.02 -15.45 21.22
CA VAL A 405 -5.63 -16.31 20.20
C VAL A 405 -7.16 -16.21 20.23
N GLU A 406 -7.77 -16.26 21.41
CA GLU A 406 -9.23 -16.17 21.57
C GLU A 406 -9.80 -14.88 20.97
N ARG A 407 -9.17 -13.73 21.25
CA ARG A 407 -9.57 -12.42 20.70
C ARG A 407 -9.56 -12.35 19.17
N HIS A 408 -8.76 -13.20 18.53
CA HIS A 408 -8.60 -13.24 17.09
C HIS A 408 -9.43 -14.34 16.42
N ARG A 409 -10.12 -15.18 17.21
CA ARG A 409 -10.99 -16.22 16.70
C ARG A 409 -12.33 -15.63 16.28
N PRO A 410 -12.82 -15.90 15.06
CA PRO A 410 -14.19 -15.58 14.68
C PRO A 410 -15.17 -16.38 15.54
N HIS A 411 -16.15 -15.69 16.14
CA HIS A 411 -17.30 -16.33 16.78
C HIS A 411 -18.50 -16.31 15.81
N PRO A 412 -19.28 -17.39 15.74
CA PRO A 412 -20.48 -17.48 14.89
C PRO A 412 -21.60 -16.54 15.32
#